data_AF-A0AB34DQD7-F1
#
_entry.id   AF-A0AB34DQD7-F1
#
_cell.length_a   1.000
_cell.length_b   1.000
_cell.length_c   1.000
_cell.angle_alpha   90.00
_cell.angle_beta   90.00
_cell.angle_gamma   90.00
#
_symmetry.space_group_name_H-M   'P 1'
#
loop_
_entity.id
_entity.type
_entity.pdbx_description
1 polymer ?
#
loop_
_entity_poly.entity_id
_entity_poly.type
_entity_poly.pdbx_seq_one_letter_code
_entity_poly.pdbx_strand_id
1 'polypeptide(L)'
;MTELDDDRGEFGPEALADDAGDPAAAFDALRETVESLAGDLTREMTTIRKGVEAAFEEFDRQGPPQDYKPELAQLVQQLAHVAERLHGVEQSPILRQGAEHYAARLERSGEGLVRTAVQQLERQAADLERISSVLASHNKSAFHRKDQDFRMWVAGGVGIVFGVFLILLLPRFLPFSADSHVASLVMGRDRINAAYAMINSVDPIGVKKLQWGAGFYETSGTEISACLETARQTGKDQRCTITVPAPAQ
;
A
#
# COMPACT_ATOMS: atom_id res chain seq x y z
N MET A 1 -20.98 22.56 -1.15
CA MET A 1 -22.23 22.79 -1.90
C MET A 1 -21.81 22.81 -3.37
N THR A 2 -21.90 21.77 -4.16
CA THR A 2 -22.73 20.53 -4.23
C THR A 2 -21.90 19.55 -5.08
N GLU A 3 -21.40 18.42 -4.56
CA GLU A 3 -22.04 17.08 -4.62
C GLU A 3 -23.07 16.87 -5.73
N LEU A 4 -22.74 15.98 -6.66
CA LEU A 4 -23.67 15.00 -7.23
C LEU A 4 -22.88 13.69 -7.51
N ASP A 5 -22.92 12.81 -6.52
CA ASP A 5 -23.08 11.35 -6.63
C ASP A 5 -24.28 11.04 -7.56
N ASP A 6 -24.59 9.87 -8.12
CA ASP A 6 -24.22 8.46 -8.04
C ASP A 6 -25.08 7.83 -9.17
N ASP A 7 -24.62 6.83 -9.90
CA ASP A 7 -25.30 5.53 -9.90
C ASP A 7 -24.67 4.47 -10.79
N ARG A 8 -24.75 3.27 -10.24
CA ARG A 8 -24.14 1.99 -10.62
C ARG A 8 -24.85 1.26 -11.76
N GLY A 9 -24.11 0.29 -12.31
CA GLY A 9 -24.59 -0.95 -12.94
C GLY A 9 -23.76 -1.21 -14.19
N GLU A 10 -23.05 -2.32 -14.39
CA GLU A 10 -23.53 -3.70 -14.26
C GLU A 10 -22.33 -4.65 -14.44
N PHE A 11 -22.35 -5.80 -13.75
CA PHE A 11 -21.32 -6.84 -13.82
C PHE A 11 -21.57 -7.81 -14.99
N GLY A 12 -20.58 -7.98 -15.89
CA GLY A 12 -20.27 -9.20 -16.71
C GLY A 12 -21.30 -9.69 -17.76
N PRO A 13 -20.87 -10.26 -18.91
CA PRO A 13 -20.09 -11.51 -18.89
C PRO A 13 -19.00 -11.67 -19.98
N GLU A 14 -18.04 -12.54 -19.67
CA GLU A 14 -17.32 -13.50 -20.53
C GLU A 14 -17.11 -13.22 -22.03
N ALA A 15 -15.84 -13.12 -22.44
CA ALA A 15 -15.27 -13.96 -23.52
C ALA A 15 -13.74 -13.85 -23.54
N LEU A 16 -13.08 -14.97 -23.20
CA LEU A 16 -11.73 -15.25 -23.67
C LEU A 16 -11.77 -15.29 -25.20
N ALA A 17 -11.00 -14.45 -25.87
CA ALA A 17 -10.56 -14.70 -27.23
C ALA A 17 -9.04 -14.57 -27.26
N ASP A 18 -8.38 -15.70 -27.45
CA ASP A 18 -7.09 -15.75 -28.13
C ASP A 18 -7.17 -14.86 -29.39
N ASP A 19 -6.62 -13.66 -29.35
CA ASP A 19 -6.24 -12.96 -30.57
C ASP A 19 -4.72 -13.15 -30.74
N ALA A 20 -4.36 -14.38 -31.08
CA ALA A 20 -3.13 -14.62 -31.82
C ALA A 20 -3.29 -13.87 -33.15
N GLY A 21 -2.86 -12.59 -33.14
CA GLY A 21 -3.18 -11.62 -34.17
C GLY A 21 -3.05 -12.18 -35.58
N ASP A 22 -4.10 -11.95 -36.38
CA ASP A 22 -4.17 -12.40 -37.76
C ASP A 22 -2.88 -12.01 -38.52
N PRO A 23 -2.08 -12.97 -38.99
CA PRO A 23 -0.85 -12.67 -39.71
C PRO A 23 -1.13 -11.83 -40.97
N ALA A 24 -2.31 -11.93 -41.58
CA ALA A 24 -2.69 -11.10 -42.72
C ALA A 24 -2.74 -9.62 -42.35
N ALA A 25 -3.27 -9.27 -41.17
CA ALA A 25 -3.31 -7.89 -40.68
C ALA A 25 -1.90 -7.31 -40.44
N ALA A 26 -0.96 -8.14 -39.95
CA ALA A 26 0.43 -7.72 -39.78
C ALA A 26 1.15 -7.50 -41.13
N PHE A 27 0.87 -8.34 -42.14
CA PHE A 27 1.41 -8.14 -43.49
C PHE A 27 0.83 -6.91 -44.18
N ASP A 28 -0.45 -6.60 -43.98
CA ASP A 28 -1.05 -5.38 -44.52
C ASP A 28 -0.48 -4.11 -43.86
N ALA A 29 -0.29 -4.10 -42.55
CA ALA A 29 0.37 -2.99 -41.85
C ALA A 29 1.83 -2.78 -42.30
N LEU A 30 2.55 -3.88 -42.54
CA LEU A 30 3.91 -3.81 -43.09
C LEU A 30 3.90 -3.25 -44.52
N ARG A 31 2.96 -3.68 -45.37
CA ARG A 31 2.83 -3.19 -46.74
C ARG A 31 2.57 -1.68 -46.77
N GLU A 32 1.65 -1.19 -45.94
CA GLU A 32 1.35 0.24 -45.83
C GLU A 32 2.57 1.05 -45.40
N THR A 33 3.35 0.53 -44.44
CA THR A 33 4.59 1.17 -43.98
C THR A 33 5.65 1.25 -45.10
N VAL A 34 5.81 0.19 -45.88
CA VAL A 34 6.75 0.15 -47.01
C VAL A 34 6.32 1.09 -48.14
N GLU A 35 5.02 1.16 -48.45
CA GLU A 35 4.47 2.08 -49.44
C GLU A 35 4.70 3.55 -49.04
N SER A 36 4.50 3.87 -47.75
CA SER A 36 4.79 5.20 -47.19
C SER A 36 6.27 5.56 -47.32
N LEU A 37 7.17 4.65 -46.92
CA LEU A 37 8.62 4.86 -46.97
C LEU A 37 9.13 5.05 -48.41
N ALA A 38 8.59 4.28 -49.37
CA ALA A 38 8.92 4.44 -50.78
C ALA A 38 8.48 5.82 -51.32
N GLY A 39 7.31 6.31 -50.88
CA GLY A 39 6.82 7.65 -51.18
C GLY A 39 7.70 8.76 -50.63
N ASP A 40 8.14 8.63 -49.38
CA ASP A 40 9.06 9.57 -48.72
C ASP A 40 10.43 9.61 -49.42
N LEU A 41 11.04 8.45 -49.69
CA LEU A 41 12.33 8.37 -50.37
C LEU A 41 12.31 9.01 -51.76
N THR A 42 11.21 8.84 -52.50
CA THR A 42 11.04 9.47 -53.82
C THR A 42 10.97 11.00 -53.71
N ARG A 43 10.31 11.53 -52.66
CA ARG A 43 10.28 12.97 -52.38
C ARG A 43 11.65 13.52 -51.98
N GLU A 44 12.43 12.77 -51.20
CA GLU A 44 13.79 13.18 -50.84
C GLU A 44 14.72 13.14 -52.06
N MET A 45 14.70 12.08 -52.87
CA MET A 45 15.53 11.98 -54.08
C MET A 45 15.24 13.11 -55.08
N THR A 46 13.97 13.49 -55.25
CA THR A 46 13.61 14.61 -56.12
C THR A 46 14.09 15.96 -55.54
N THR A 47 14.11 16.10 -54.22
CA THR A 47 14.65 17.29 -53.54
C THR A 47 16.16 17.38 -53.71
N ILE A 48 16.89 16.27 -53.52
CA ILE A 48 18.34 16.20 -53.76
C ILE A 48 18.66 16.55 -55.21
N ARG A 49 17.94 15.95 -56.17
CA ARG A 49 18.12 16.24 -57.59
C ARG A 49 17.95 17.73 -57.89
N LYS A 50 16.88 18.36 -57.40
CA LYS A 50 16.65 19.81 -57.58
C LYS A 50 17.72 20.66 -56.90
N GLY A 51 18.17 20.27 -55.71
CA GLY A 51 19.24 20.96 -55.00
C GLY A 51 20.57 20.90 -55.75
N VAL A 52 20.87 19.75 -56.37
CA VAL A 52 22.05 19.55 -57.20
C VAL A 52 21.93 20.35 -58.51
N GLU A 53 20.79 20.30 -59.19
CA GLU A 53 20.54 21.10 -60.40
C GLU A 53 20.70 22.61 -60.12
N ALA A 54 20.17 23.11 -59.00
CA ALA A 54 20.34 24.51 -58.58
C ALA A 54 21.80 24.85 -58.23
N ALA A 55 22.54 23.94 -57.60
CA ALA A 55 23.95 24.13 -57.29
C ALA A 55 24.82 24.19 -58.57
N PHE A 56 24.51 23.37 -59.57
CA PHE A 56 25.18 23.42 -60.87
C PHE A 56 24.80 24.64 -61.68
N GLU A 57 23.55 25.10 -61.64
CA GLU A 57 23.14 26.35 -62.29
C GLU A 57 23.88 27.57 -61.70
N GLU A 58 24.08 27.59 -60.37
CA GLU A 58 24.86 28.63 -59.70
C GLU A 58 26.36 28.52 -59.99
N PHE A 59 26.87 27.30 -60.20
CA PHE A 59 28.25 27.06 -60.63
C PHE A 59 28.48 27.52 -62.07
N ASP A 60 27.57 27.25 -63.00
CA ASP A 60 27.63 27.73 -64.39
C ASP A 60 27.49 29.26 -64.49
N ARG A 61 26.79 29.90 -63.53
CA ARG A 61 26.66 31.36 -63.44
C ARG A 61 27.99 32.03 -63.02
N GLN A 62 28.90 31.33 -62.36
CA GLN A 62 30.25 31.78 -62.04
C GLN A 62 31.16 31.51 -63.25
N GLY A 63 31.33 32.51 -64.13
CA GLY A 63 31.94 32.43 -65.46
C GLY A 63 33.40 31.88 -65.60
N PRO A 64 34.00 32.00 -66.81
CA PRO A 64 34.90 31.04 -67.48
C PRO A 64 36.29 30.77 -66.83
N PRO A 65 37.03 29.73 -67.27
CA PRO A 65 37.91 28.92 -66.41
C PRO A 65 39.14 29.66 -65.91
N GLN A 66 39.38 29.57 -64.59
CA GLN A 66 40.64 29.97 -63.99
C GLN A 66 41.76 29.02 -64.44
N ASP A 67 42.96 29.55 -64.68
CA ASP A 67 44.09 28.73 -65.14
C ASP A 67 44.66 27.93 -63.95
N TYR A 68 44.15 26.70 -63.76
CA TYR A 68 44.47 25.79 -62.63
C TYR A 68 45.88 25.16 -62.67
N LYS A 69 46.71 25.51 -63.66
CA LYS A 69 48.07 24.97 -63.81
C LYS A 69 48.97 25.10 -62.57
N PRO A 70 49.00 26.23 -61.83
CA PRO A 70 49.84 26.33 -60.64
C PRO A 70 49.30 25.45 -59.50
N GLU A 71 47.98 25.33 -59.35
CA GLU A 71 47.35 24.48 -58.32
C GLU A 71 47.54 22.99 -58.61
N LEU A 72 47.48 22.58 -59.88
CA LEU A 72 47.76 21.20 -60.28
C LEU A 72 49.22 20.81 -60.00
N ALA A 73 50.17 21.72 -60.26
CA ALA A 73 51.58 21.49 -59.95
C ALA A 73 51.80 21.31 -58.43
N GLN A 74 51.09 22.11 -57.61
CA GLN A 74 51.13 22.00 -56.16
C GLN A 74 50.54 20.68 -55.65
N LEU A 75 49.45 20.20 -56.25
CA LEU A 75 48.82 18.91 -55.96
C LEU A 75 49.73 17.72 -56.27
N VAL A 76 50.40 17.73 -57.43
CA VAL A 76 51.35 16.66 -57.80
C VAL A 76 52.53 16.60 -56.82
N GLN A 77 53.01 17.76 -56.36
CA GLN A 77 54.10 17.84 -55.39
C GLN A 77 53.69 17.32 -54.00
N GLN A 78 52.44 17.60 -53.59
CA GLN A 78 51.88 17.05 -52.36
C GLN A 78 51.66 15.52 -52.47
N LEU A 79 51.19 15.01 -53.62
CA LEU A 79 51.06 13.57 -53.84
C LEU A 79 52.40 12.84 -53.77
N ALA A 80 53.47 13.44 -54.30
CA ALA A 80 54.81 12.87 -54.19
C ALA A 80 55.26 12.76 -52.72
N HIS A 81 54.97 13.77 -51.90
CA HIS A 81 55.30 13.74 -50.48
C HIS A 81 54.49 12.68 -49.69
N VAL A 82 53.22 12.48 -50.08
CA VAL A 82 52.37 11.42 -49.50
C VAL A 82 52.86 10.03 -49.92
N ALA A 83 53.27 9.85 -51.17
CA ALA A 83 53.82 8.58 -51.66
C ALA A 83 55.11 8.19 -50.93
N GLU A 84 55.99 9.15 -50.65
CA GLU A 84 57.23 8.91 -49.91
C GLU A 84 56.97 8.56 -48.43
N ARG A 85 55.98 9.20 -47.80
CA ARG A 85 55.49 8.83 -46.46
C ARG A 85 54.90 7.41 -46.43
N LEU A 86 54.12 7.04 -47.46
CA LEU A 86 53.53 5.71 -47.57
C LEU A 86 54.59 4.62 -47.76
N HIS A 87 55.63 4.89 -48.54
CA HIS A 87 56.76 3.96 -48.69
C HIS A 87 57.49 3.71 -47.35
N GLY A 88 57.61 4.75 -46.51
CA GLY A 88 58.14 4.60 -45.15
C GLY A 88 57.24 3.79 -44.22
N VAL A 89 55.91 3.85 -44.40
CA VAL A 89 54.93 3.07 -43.62
C VAL A 89 54.92 1.61 -44.04
N GLU A 90 55.07 1.32 -45.34
CA GLU A 90 55.17 -0.04 -45.89
C GLU A 90 56.38 -0.81 -45.34
N GLN A 91 57.47 -0.10 -45.04
CA GLN A 91 58.67 -0.68 -44.41
C GLN A 91 58.53 -0.90 -42.88
N SER A 92 57.41 -0.49 -42.28
CA SER A 92 57.21 -0.62 -40.83
C SER A 92 56.92 -2.08 -40.42
N PRO A 93 57.54 -2.58 -39.33
CA PRO A 93 57.35 -3.96 -38.87
C PRO A 93 55.92 -4.27 -38.41
N ILE A 94 55.08 -3.26 -38.21
CA ILE A 94 53.66 -3.37 -37.86
C ILE A 94 52.86 -4.08 -38.98
N LEU A 95 53.23 -3.88 -40.24
CA LEU A 95 52.56 -4.54 -41.38
C LEU A 95 53.12 -5.94 -41.67
N ARG A 96 54.33 -6.27 -41.19
CA ARG A 96 54.96 -7.59 -41.38
C ARG A 96 54.53 -8.65 -40.36
N GLN A 97 54.08 -8.23 -39.17
CA GLN A 97 53.61 -9.13 -38.11
C GLN A 97 52.07 -9.12 -38.04
N GLY A 98 51.43 -9.40 -39.17
CA GLY A 98 49.98 -9.33 -39.37
C GLY A 98 49.14 -10.06 -38.31
N ALA A 99 47.86 -9.68 -38.25
CA ALA A 99 46.75 -10.07 -37.36
C ALA A 99 46.92 -11.27 -36.41
N GLU A 100 47.53 -12.37 -36.83
CA GLU A 100 47.82 -13.56 -36.03
C GLU A 100 48.66 -13.27 -34.77
N HIS A 101 49.63 -12.34 -34.82
CA HIS A 101 50.42 -11.98 -33.64
C HIS A 101 49.57 -11.27 -32.57
N TYR A 102 48.65 -10.41 -33.01
CA TYR A 102 47.72 -9.71 -32.13
C TYR A 102 46.65 -10.66 -31.59
N ALA A 103 46.13 -11.58 -32.42
CA ALA A 103 45.21 -12.62 -31.97
C ALA A 103 45.83 -13.50 -30.87
N ALA A 104 47.06 -13.98 -31.06
CA ALA A 104 47.75 -14.80 -30.07
C ALA A 104 48.10 -14.06 -28.78
N ARG A 105 48.30 -12.73 -28.83
CA ARG A 105 48.43 -11.91 -27.61
C ARG A 105 47.08 -11.67 -26.94
N LEU A 106 46.02 -11.44 -27.72
CA LEU A 106 44.67 -11.22 -27.20
C LEU A 106 44.15 -12.47 -26.49
N GLU A 107 44.28 -13.66 -27.05
CA GLU A 107 43.88 -14.92 -26.41
C GLU A 107 44.58 -15.12 -25.07
N ARG A 108 45.91 -14.96 -25.03
CA ARG A 108 46.71 -15.11 -23.80
C ARG A 108 46.40 -14.04 -22.75
N SER A 109 46.11 -12.81 -23.17
CA SER A 109 45.70 -11.74 -22.24
C SER A 109 44.25 -11.89 -21.77
N GLY A 110 43.38 -12.42 -22.63
CA GLY A 110 41.97 -12.65 -22.37
C GLY A 110 41.74 -13.79 -21.40
N GLU A 111 42.47 -14.90 -21.53
CA GLU A 111 42.33 -16.05 -20.63
C GLU A 111 42.65 -15.68 -19.17
N GLY A 112 43.73 -14.92 -18.95
CA GLY A 112 44.14 -14.47 -17.61
C GLY A 112 43.15 -13.49 -16.96
N LEU A 113 42.64 -12.53 -17.75
CA LEU A 113 41.67 -11.54 -17.28
C LEU A 113 40.29 -12.15 -17.03
N VAL A 114 39.80 -12.99 -17.96
CA VAL A 114 38.51 -13.67 -17.82
C VAL A 114 38.53 -14.62 -16.62
N ARG A 115 39.59 -15.43 -16.47
CA ARG A 115 39.69 -16.37 -15.33
C ARG A 115 39.71 -15.64 -13.99
N THR A 116 40.40 -14.51 -13.92
CA THR A 116 40.47 -13.69 -12.69
C THR A 116 39.14 -12.98 -12.42
N ALA A 117 38.47 -12.46 -13.45
CA ALA A 117 37.15 -11.84 -13.34
C ALA A 117 36.09 -12.86 -12.91
N VAL A 118 36.10 -14.08 -13.48
CA VAL A 118 35.20 -15.18 -13.10
C VAL A 118 35.43 -15.58 -11.65
N GLN A 119 36.69 -15.73 -11.21
CA GLN A 119 37.00 -16.05 -9.81
C GLN A 119 36.59 -14.93 -8.83
N GLN A 120 36.69 -13.67 -9.22
CA GLN A 120 36.19 -12.55 -8.41
C GLN A 120 34.66 -12.53 -8.37
N LEU A 121 34.00 -12.78 -9.49
CA LEU A 121 32.54 -12.87 -9.58
C LEU A 121 31.99 -14.03 -8.73
N GLU A 122 32.60 -15.22 -8.78
CA GLU A 122 32.19 -16.35 -7.94
C GLU A 122 32.34 -16.04 -6.45
N ARG A 123 33.46 -15.40 -6.06
CA ARG A 123 33.67 -14.98 -4.66
C ARG A 123 32.66 -13.92 -4.22
N GLN A 124 32.37 -12.94 -5.06
CA GLN A 124 31.38 -11.90 -4.77
C GLN A 124 29.95 -12.45 -4.75
N ALA A 125 29.61 -13.39 -5.63
CA ALA A 125 28.32 -14.06 -5.64
C ALA A 125 28.12 -14.89 -4.36
N ALA A 126 29.15 -15.64 -3.92
CA ALA A 126 29.09 -16.40 -2.67
C ALA A 126 28.95 -15.49 -1.44
N ASP A 127 29.62 -14.34 -1.43
CA ASP A 127 29.50 -13.37 -0.33
C ASP A 127 28.14 -12.66 -0.35
N LEU A 128 27.62 -12.33 -1.54
CA LEU A 128 26.29 -11.77 -1.72
C LEU A 128 25.19 -12.75 -1.31
N GLU A 129 25.32 -14.04 -1.64
CA GLU A 129 24.40 -15.08 -1.22
C GLU A 129 24.41 -15.23 0.30
N ARG A 130 25.60 -15.21 0.92
CA ARG A 130 25.75 -15.20 2.38
C ARG A 130 25.11 -13.97 3.03
N ILE A 131 25.39 -12.77 2.53
CA ILE A 131 24.80 -11.51 3.01
C ILE A 131 23.29 -11.54 2.83
N SER A 132 22.79 -12.01 1.69
CA SER A 132 21.35 -12.12 1.41
C SER A 132 20.66 -13.08 2.37
N SER A 133 21.30 -14.20 2.73
CA SER A 133 20.76 -15.16 3.70
C SER A 133 20.69 -14.56 5.12
N VAL A 134 21.71 -13.81 5.53
CA VAL A 134 21.74 -13.10 6.81
C VAL A 134 20.68 -12.00 6.82
N LEU A 135 20.58 -11.21 5.75
CA LEU A 135 19.61 -10.13 5.62
C LEU A 135 18.17 -10.66 5.57
N ALA A 136 17.92 -11.76 4.86
CA ALA A 136 16.63 -12.44 4.83
C ALA A 136 16.25 -13.00 6.21
N SER A 137 17.20 -13.59 6.94
CA SER A 137 16.97 -14.07 8.31
C SER A 137 16.67 -12.92 9.28
N HIS A 138 17.36 -11.78 9.13
CA HIS A 138 17.17 -10.62 9.99
C HIS A 138 15.84 -9.91 9.69
N ASN A 139 15.51 -9.76 8.40
CA ASN A 139 14.26 -9.16 7.94
C ASN A 139 13.04 -9.99 8.34
N LYS A 140 13.12 -11.33 8.20
CA LYS A 140 12.06 -12.23 8.66
C LYS A 140 11.84 -12.15 10.17
N SER A 141 12.90 -11.98 10.97
CA SER A 141 12.77 -11.83 12.43
C SER A 141 12.17 -10.49 12.87
N ALA A 142 12.46 -9.40 12.14
CA ALA A 142 12.01 -8.06 12.47
C ALA A 142 10.50 -7.89 12.22
N PHE A 143 9.98 -8.47 11.14
CA PHE A 143 8.54 -8.46 10.86
C PHE A 143 7.74 -9.32 11.83
N HIS A 144 8.26 -10.48 12.24
CA HIS A 144 7.55 -11.35 13.19
C HIS A 144 7.37 -10.72 14.58
N ARG A 145 8.37 -9.98 15.09
CA ARG A 145 8.23 -9.29 16.39
C ARG A 145 7.19 -8.18 16.37
N LYS A 146 7.20 -7.31 15.35
CA LYS A 146 6.22 -6.22 15.24
C LYS A 146 4.80 -6.72 14.95
N ASP A 147 4.65 -7.74 14.11
CA ASP A 147 3.33 -8.31 13.80
C ASP A 147 2.73 -9.05 15.01
N GLN A 148 3.55 -9.75 15.80
CA GLN A 148 3.10 -10.44 17.01
C GLN A 148 2.71 -9.46 18.13
N ASP A 149 3.55 -8.44 18.39
CA ASP A 149 3.24 -7.41 19.38
C ASP A 149 2.00 -6.61 18.99
N PHE A 150 1.84 -6.28 17.70
CA PHE A 150 0.66 -5.58 17.21
C PHE A 150 -0.60 -6.42 17.39
N ARG A 151 -0.58 -7.71 17.04
CA ARG A 151 -1.74 -8.59 17.25
C ARG A 151 -2.10 -8.75 18.72
N MET A 152 -1.11 -8.86 19.60
CA MET A 152 -1.33 -8.95 21.04
C MET A 152 -1.94 -7.64 21.57
N TRP A 153 -1.43 -6.49 21.14
CA TRP A 153 -1.95 -5.18 21.53
C TRP A 153 -3.37 -4.92 20.99
N VAL A 154 -3.63 -5.30 19.74
CA VAL A 154 -4.97 -5.20 19.14
C VAL A 154 -5.95 -6.12 19.84
N ALA A 155 -5.58 -7.37 20.11
CA ALA A 155 -6.43 -8.30 20.85
C ALA A 155 -6.72 -7.78 22.28
N GLY A 156 -5.70 -7.24 22.96
CA GLY A 156 -5.87 -6.61 24.27
C GLY A 156 -6.78 -5.38 24.21
N GLY A 157 -6.56 -4.49 23.25
CA GLY A 157 -7.38 -3.28 23.07
C GLY A 157 -8.84 -3.59 22.73
N VAL A 158 -9.07 -4.52 21.81
CA VAL A 158 -10.42 -5.00 21.45
C VAL A 158 -11.09 -5.67 22.65
N GLY A 159 -10.35 -6.48 23.42
CA GLY A 159 -10.87 -7.10 24.64
C GLY A 159 -11.32 -6.09 25.69
N ILE A 160 -10.58 -5.00 25.88
CA ILE A 160 -10.96 -3.91 26.80
C ILE A 160 -12.23 -3.21 26.31
N VAL A 161 -12.27 -2.81 25.03
CA VAL A 161 -13.43 -2.12 24.45
C VAL A 161 -14.68 -2.98 24.55
N PHE A 162 -14.57 -4.27 24.18
CA PHE A 162 -15.66 -5.21 24.28
C PHE A 162 -16.09 -5.45 25.73
N GLY A 163 -15.14 -5.57 26.67
CA GLY A 163 -15.43 -5.73 28.09
C GLY A 163 -16.18 -4.53 28.69
N VAL A 164 -15.76 -3.30 28.36
CA VAL A 164 -16.45 -2.07 28.77
C VAL A 164 -17.87 -2.02 28.19
N PHE A 165 -18.01 -2.35 26.91
CA PHE A 165 -19.31 -2.39 26.25
C PHE A 165 -20.25 -3.39 26.92
N LEU A 166 -19.74 -4.58 27.25
CA LEU A 166 -20.51 -5.64 27.88
C LEU A 166 -20.93 -5.24 29.31
N ILE A 167 -20.06 -4.61 30.09
CA ILE A 167 -20.40 -4.12 31.45
C ILE A 167 -21.48 -3.03 31.41
N LEU A 168 -21.41 -2.10 30.45
CA LEU A 168 -22.35 -0.97 30.38
C LEU A 168 -23.69 -1.33 29.77
N LEU A 169 -23.71 -2.26 28.81
CA LEU A 169 -24.86 -2.48 27.93
C LEU A 169 -25.59 -3.80 28.22
N LEU A 170 -24.90 -4.82 28.75
CA LEU A 170 -25.53 -6.09 29.13
C LEU A 170 -26.59 -5.94 30.23
N PRO A 171 -26.39 -5.16 31.32
CA PRO A 171 -27.40 -5.02 32.37
C PRO A 171 -28.75 -4.53 31.83
N ARG A 172 -28.72 -3.62 30.86
CA ARG A 172 -29.92 -3.03 30.24
C ARG A 172 -30.78 -4.03 29.45
N PHE A 173 -30.21 -5.16 29.03
CA PHE A 173 -30.91 -6.21 28.30
C PHE A 173 -31.26 -7.42 29.17
N LEU A 174 -30.81 -7.45 30.42
CA LEU A 174 -31.16 -8.52 31.34
C LEU A 174 -32.51 -8.23 31.99
N PRO A 175 -33.32 -9.26 32.31
CA PRO A 175 -34.56 -9.09 33.05
C PRO A 175 -34.29 -8.37 34.38
N PHE A 176 -35.17 -7.44 34.75
CA PHE A 176 -35.08 -6.48 35.86
C PHE A 176 -34.51 -7.03 37.19
N SER A 177 -34.63 -8.33 37.45
CA SER A 177 -34.02 -8.99 38.61
C SER A 177 -32.48 -8.93 38.61
N ALA A 178 -31.83 -8.97 37.45
CA ALA A 178 -30.38 -9.00 37.32
C ALA A 178 -29.70 -7.68 37.72
N ASP A 179 -30.34 -6.53 37.43
CA ASP A 179 -29.80 -5.22 37.80
C ASP A 179 -29.64 -5.08 39.31
N SER A 180 -30.61 -5.58 40.09
CA SER A 180 -30.54 -5.59 41.55
C SER A 180 -29.40 -6.47 42.09
N HIS A 181 -29.07 -7.56 41.39
CA HIS A 181 -27.93 -8.42 41.74
C HIS A 181 -26.61 -7.73 41.45
N VAL A 182 -26.46 -7.12 40.28
CA VAL A 182 -25.23 -6.41 39.88
C VAL A 182 -24.99 -5.24 40.83
N ALA A 183 -26.02 -4.44 41.14
CA ALA A 183 -25.91 -3.35 42.10
C ALA A 183 -25.46 -3.85 43.49
N SER A 184 -26.04 -4.94 43.98
CA SER A 184 -25.67 -5.53 45.28
C SER A 184 -24.22 -6.05 45.30
N LEU A 185 -23.76 -6.66 44.20
CA LEU A 185 -22.39 -7.16 44.03
C LEU A 185 -21.39 -6.01 43.98
N VAL A 186 -21.66 -4.98 43.18
CA VAL A 186 -20.79 -3.80 43.03
C VAL A 186 -20.71 -3.00 44.32
N MET A 187 -21.82 -2.87 45.05
CA MET A 187 -21.87 -2.13 46.32
C MET A 187 -21.42 -2.96 47.53
N GLY A 188 -21.17 -4.27 47.36
CA GLY A 188 -20.75 -5.17 48.45
C GLY A 188 -21.78 -5.28 49.58
N ARG A 189 -23.08 -5.14 49.27
CA ARG A 189 -24.20 -5.16 50.23
C ARG A 189 -25.26 -6.13 49.72
N ASP A 190 -26.13 -6.64 50.58
CA ASP A 190 -27.35 -7.31 50.09
C ASP A 190 -28.24 -6.32 49.32
N ARG A 191 -29.20 -6.84 48.57
CA ARG A 191 -30.00 -6.02 47.64
C ARG A 191 -30.84 -4.96 48.34
N ILE A 192 -31.34 -5.23 49.55
CA ILE A 192 -32.17 -4.29 50.30
C ILE A 192 -31.28 -3.16 50.85
N ASN A 193 -30.13 -3.50 51.43
CA ASN A 193 -29.18 -2.49 51.92
C ASN A 193 -28.55 -1.68 50.78
N ALA A 194 -28.33 -2.28 49.60
CA ALA A 194 -27.91 -1.56 48.40
C ALA A 194 -29.01 -0.57 47.95
N ALA A 195 -30.28 -0.97 47.98
CA ALA A 195 -31.41 -0.08 47.66
C ALA A 195 -31.50 1.10 48.64
N TYR A 196 -31.44 0.86 49.95
CA TYR A 196 -31.41 1.94 50.93
C TYR A 196 -30.20 2.87 50.73
N ALA A 197 -29.02 2.33 50.42
CA ALA A 197 -27.85 3.13 50.15
C ALA A 197 -27.98 4.03 48.91
N MET A 198 -28.60 3.50 47.83
CA MET A 198 -28.89 4.27 46.62
C MET A 198 -29.93 5.36 46.86
N ILE A 199 -30.97 5.09 47.66
CA ILE A 199 -31.97 6.11 48.00
C ILE A 199 -31.35 7.16 48.93
N ASN A 200 -30.55 6.73 49.92
CA ASN A 200 -29.90 7.64 50.87
C ASN A 200 -28.95 8.64 50.19
N SER A 201 -28.34 8.29 49.06
CA SER A 201 -27.45 9.20 48.33
C SER A 201 -28.18 10.35 47.63
N VAL A 202 -29.47 10.19 47.34
CA VAL A 202 -30.30 11.19 46.64
C VAL A 202 -31.32 11.85 47.59
N ASP A 203 -31.91 11.08 48.51
CA ASP A 203 -32.88 11.53 49.51
C ASP A 203 -32.64 10.83 50.88
N PRO A 204 -31.79 11.43 51.75
CA PRO A 204 -31.50 10.87 53.07
C PRO A 204 -32.67 10.98 54.05
N ILE A 205 -33.68 11.81 53.77
CA ILE A 205 -34.88 11.92 54.61
C ILE A 205 -35.88 10.84 54.18
N GLY A 206 -36.06 10.65 52.87
CA GLY A 206 -36.90 9.60 52.29
C GLY A 206 -36.47 8.21 52.72
N VAL A 207 -35.17 7.92 52.72
CA VAL A 207 -34.67 6.60 53.17
C VAL A 207 -35.03 6.32 54.64
N LYS A 208 -34.94 7.33 55.52
CA LYS A 208 -35.29 7.19 56.94
C LYS A 208 -36.78 6.93 57.13
N LYS A 209 -37.63 7.60 56.34
CA LYS A 209 -39.08 7.34 56.32
C LYS A 209 -39.40 5.92 55.86
N LEU A 210 -38.71 5.42 54.84
CA LEU A 210 -38.87 4.05 54.36
C LEU A 210 -38.43 3.02 55.41
N GLN A 211 -37.26 3.22 56.05
CA GLN A 211 -36.77 2.36 57.12
C GLN A 211 -37.72 2.36 58.33
N TRP A 212 -38.21 3.54 58.73
CA TRP A 212 -39.19 3.66 59.80
C TRP A 212 -40.52 2.97 59.44
N GLY A 213 -41.00 3.15 58.21
CA GLY A 213 -42.21 2.50 57.72
C GLY A 213 -42.09 0.97 57.69
N ALA A 214 -40.92 0.44 57.31
CA ALA A 214 -40.63 -0.99 57.35
C ALA A 214 -40.65 -1.51 58.79
N GLY A 215 -39.96 -0.84 59.73
CA GLY A 215 -39.97 -1.21 61.15
C GLY A 215 -41.35 -1.07 61.80
N PHE A 216 -42.15 -0.09 61.38
CA PHE A 216 -43.55 0.07 61.78
C PHE A 216 -44.41 -1.12 61.37
N TYR A 217 -44.30 -1.57 60.12
CA TYR A 217 -45.00 -2.76 59.63
C TYR A 217 -44.50 -4.05 60.29
N GLU A 218 -43.23 -4.13 60.65
CA GLU A 218 -42.69 -5.31 61.34
C GLU A 218 -43.20 -5.39 62.79
N THR A 219 -43.39 -4.24 63.45
CA THR A 219 -43.86 -4.17 64.85
C THR A 219 -45.39 -4.26 64.97
N SER A 220 -46.15 -3.76 63.99
CA SER A 220 -47.62 -3.68 64.04
C SER A 220 -48.31 -4.33 62.84
N GLY A 221 -47.60 -5.24 62.15
CA GLY A 221 -48.04 -5.84 60.89
C GLY A 221 -49.33 -6.64 61.01
N THR A 222 -49.57 -7.26 62.16
CA THR A 222 -50.78 -8.06 62.44
C THR A 222 -52.04 -7.19 62.46
N GLU A 223 -52.01 -6.06 63.14
CA GLU A 223 -53.14 -5.14 63.29
C GLU A 223 -53.40 -4.42 61.97
N ILE A 224 -52.34 -4.01 61.28
CA ILE A 224 -52.43 -3.35 59.98
C ILE A 224 -52.99 -4.30 58.92
N SER A 225 -52.51 -5.55 58.87
CA SER A 225 -52.99 -6.54 57.89
C SER A 225 -54.46 -6.92 58.11
N ALA A 226 -54.88 -7.14 59.36
CA ALA A 226 -56.28 -7.40 59.68
C ALA A 226 -57.20 -6.23 59.30
N CYS A 227 -56.74 -4.99 59.55
CA CYS A 227 -57.43 -3.78 59.14
C CYS A 227 -57.59 -3.69 57.61
N LEU A 228 -56.50 -3.95 56.88
CA LEU A 228 -56.45 -3.87 55.43
C LEU A 228 -57.33 -4.95 54.78
N GLU A 229 -57.38 -6.13 55.39
CA GLU A 229 -58.27 -7.23 54.96
C GLU A 229 -59.74 -6.87 55.17
N THR A 230 -60.07 -6.25 56.31
CA THR A 230 -61.43 -5.74 56.58
C THR A 230 -61.83 -4.65 55.58
N ALA A 231 -60.91 -3.75 55.22
CA ALA A 231 -61.14 -2.73 54.20
C ALA A 231 -61.39 -3.36 52.82
N ARG A 232 -60.63 -4.40 52.45
CA ARG A 232 -60.85 -5.16 51.21
C ARG A 232 -62.21 -5.86 51.18
N GLN A 233 -62.61 -6.50 52.27
CA GLN A 233 -63.88 -7.22 52.35
C GLN A 233 -65.09 -6.28 52.31
N THR A 234 -64.98 -5.11 52.93
CA THR A 234 -66.08 -4.14 53.02
C THR A 234 -66.13 -3.15 51.86
N GLY A 235 -65.04 -3.00 51.11
CA GLY A 235 -64.89 -2.00 50.05
C GLY A 235 -64.97 -0.56 50.55
N LYS A 236 -64.77 -0.34 51.86
CA LYS A 236 -64.92 0.96 52.53
C LYS A 236 -63.69 1.26 53.37
N ASP A 237 -63.39 2.55 53.51
CA ASP A 237 -62.31 3.03 54.35
C ASP A 237 -62.53 2.59 55.80
N GLN A 238 -61.50 1.98 56.40
CA GLN A 238 -61.50 1.51 57.78
C GLN A 238 -60.62 2.39 58.65
N ARG A 239 -61.13 2.78 59.81
CA ARG A 239 -60.34 3.43 60.86
C ARG A 239 -59.90 2.38 61.87
N CYS A 240 -58.59 2.19 61.98
CA CYS A 240 -58.00 1.18 62.85
C CYS A 240 -57.04 1.83 63.86
N THR A 241 -57.05 1.31 65.08
CA THR A 241 -56.12 1.72 66.12
C THR A 241 -54.82 0.95 65.94
N ILE A 242 -53.74 1.68 65.64
CA ILE A 242 -52.40 1.12 65.46
C ILE A 242 -51.50 1.60 66.60
N THR A 243 -50.57 0.75 66.99
CA THR A 243 -49.51 1.12 67.93
C THR A 243 -48.37 1.72 67.13
N VAL A 244 -48.06 2.99 67.35
CA VAL A 244 -46.90 3.62 66.70
C VAL A 244 -45.66 3.38 67.58
N PRO A 245 -44.63 2.67 67.10
CA PRO A 245 -43.43 2.43 67.87
C PRO A 245 -42.69 3.75 68.10
N ALA A 246 -42.20 3.93 69.32
CA ALA A 246 -41.37 5.08 69.66
C ALA A 246 -40.08 5.05 68.81
N PRO A 247 -39.56 6.20 68.35
CA PRO A 247 -38.30 6.24 67.63
C PRO A 247 -37.18 5.68 68.53
N ALA A 248 -36.44 4.69 68.03
CA ALA A 248 -35.21 4.25 68.67
C ALA A 248 -34.23 5.42 68.69
N GLN A 249 -33.69 5.74 69.87
CA GLN A 249 -32.76 6.85 70.11
C GLN A 249 -31.38 6.56 69.54
#